data_AF-A0AA85ACT8-F1
#
_entry.id   AF-A0AA85ACT8-F1
#
_cell.length_a   1.000
_cell.length_b   1.000
_cell.length_c   1.000
_cell.angle_alpha   90.00
_cell.angle_beta   90.00
_cell.angle_gamma   90.00
#
_symmetry.space_group_name_H-M   'P 1'
#
loop_
_entity.id
_entity.type
_entity.pdbx_description
1 polymer ?
#
loop_
_entity_poly.entity_id
_entity_poly.type
_entity_poly.pdbx_seq_one_letter_code
_entity_poly.pdbx_strand_id
1 'polypeptide(L)'
;MFSSGLMPMAQSEIPPVKERLELPISTQKTDTGLTPGILRILNNQLASSKIVSLSVIEEKWRDLSLPVERFQEICRIGNFANICEWRWFLALAASDLCATLSETLKLICEILTADPEGGAARLPFEQWLEFYRYLAKIDDIPEEHINKVLAHLSFDIATQNGAIAPRNFMHKNCPKLNPSEEVNLHAFIESTVED
;
A
#
# COMPACT_ATOMS: atom_id res chain seq x y z
N MET A 1 49.19 -20.20 61.86
CA MET A 1 49.13 -20.68 60.46
C MET A 1 47.84 -21.45 60.30
N PHE A 2 46.84 -20.90 59.61
CA PHE A 2 45.87 -21.63 58.79
C PHE A 2 45.17 -20.63 57.85
N SER A 3 45.15 -20.98 56.58
CA SER A 3 44.55 -20.29 55.44
C SER A 3 43.07 -19.94 55.65
N SER A 4 42.60 -18.86 55.01
CA SER A 4 41.82 -18.99 53.76
C SER A 4 41.28 -17.63 53.35
N GLY A 5 41.80 -17.14 52.21
CA GLY A 5 41.17 -16.07 51.45
C GLY A 5 40.04 -16.60 50.57
N LEU A 6 39.32 -15.64 49.98
CA LEU A 6 38.30 -15.73 48.93
C LEU A 6 36.89 -16.16 49.36
N MET A 7 36.05 -15.14 49.66
CA MET A 7 34.60 -15.24 49.48
C MET A 7 34.25 -14.76 48.05
N PRO A 8 33.51 -15.54 47.25
CA PRO A 8 33.10 -15.17 45.91
C PRO A 8 31.96 -14.13 45.98
N MET A 9 32.20 -12.92 45.46
CA MET A 9 31.12 -11.98 45.16
C MET A 9 30.48 -12.42 43.84
N ALA A 10 29.49 -13.30 43.93
CA ALA A 10 28.57 -13.58 42.84
C ALA A 10 27.65 -12.36 42.65
N GLN A 11 28.19 -11.29 42.06
CA GLN A 11 27.37 -10.26 41.46
C GLN A 11 26.71 -10.91 40.24
N SER A 12 25.43 -11.21 40.40
CA SER A 12 24.51 -11.44 39.31
C SER A 12 24.36 -10.12 38.56
N GLU A 13 25.40 -9.75 37.81
CA GLU A 13 25.30 -8.74 36.78
C GLU A 13 24.52 -9.39 35.65
N ILE A 14 23.22 -9.15 35.69
CA ILE A 14 22.29 -9.42 34.61
C ILE A 14 22.95 -8.83 33.36
N PRO A 15 23.28 -9.63 32.33
CA PRO A 15 23.86 -9.09 31.11
C PRO A 15 22.92 -7.98 30.61
N PRO A 16 23.44 -6.87 30.06
CA PRO A 16 22.59 -5.86 29.48
C PRO A 16 21.70 -6.61 28.50
N VAL A 17 20.40 -6.62 28.80
CA VAL A 17 19.39 -7.07 27.86
C VAL A 17 19.73 -6.28 26.61
N LYS A 18 20.34 -6.97 25.63
CA LYS A 18 20.07 -6.65 24.24
C LYS A 18 18.57 -6.73 24.22
N GLU A 19 17.96 -5.56 24.34
CA GLU A 19 16.57 -5.33 24.04
C GLU A 19 16.37 -6.12 22.76
N ARG A 20 15.70 -7.26 22.92
CA ARG A 20 15.34 -8.11 21.82
C ARG A 20 14.31 -7.24 21.14
N LEU A 21 14.79 -6.33 20.30
CA LEU A 21 14.00 -5.56 19.35
C LEU A 21 13.07 -6.58 18.76
N GLU A 22 11.82 -6.49 19.20
CA GLU A 22 10.74 -7.29 18.69
C GLU A 22 10.83 -7.10 17.19
N LEU A 23 11.08 -8.22 16.52
CA LEU A 23 11.22 -8.29 15.08
C LEU A 23 10.09 -7.42 14.51
N PRO A 24 10.37 -6.31 13.80
CA PRO A 24 9.41 -5.97 12.77
C PRO A 24 9.43 -7.21 11.91
N ILE A 25 8.34 -7.97 11.94
CA ILE A 25 8.02 -8.92 10.91
C ILE A 25 7.84 -8.02 9.69
N SER A 26 8.97 -7.66 9.09
CA SER A 26 9.10 -6.99 7.82
C SER A 26 8.70 -8.08 6.85
N THR A 27 7.38 -8.28 6.77
CA THR A 27 6.75 -9.14 5.81
C THR A 27 7.14 -8.58 4.46
N GLN A 28 8.00 -9.34 3.78
CA GLN A 28 8.40 -9.19 2.39
C GLN A 28 9.43 -8.07 2.15
N LYS A 29 10.68 -8.50 1.99
CA LYS A 29 11.67 -7.77 1.19
C LYS A 29 11.05 -7.52 -0.18
N THR A 30 10.51 -6.33 -0.41
CA THR A 30 10.30 -5.83 -1.77
C THR A 30 11.69 -5.53 -2.32
N ASP A 31 12.17 -6.39 -3.23
CA ASP A 31 13.41 -6.24 -3.99
C ASP A 31 13.44 -4.94 -4.84
N THR A 32 12.34 -4.18 -4.82
CA THR A 32 12.15 -2.91 -5.53
C THR A 32 12.72 -1.70 -4.81
N GLY A 33 13.04 -1.79 -3.50
CA GLY A 33 13.46 -0.65 -2.68
C GLY A 33 12.37 0.40 -2.45
N LEU A 34 11.28 0.36 -3.20
CA LEU A 34 10.11 1.21 -3.01
C LEU A 34 9.37 0.75 -1.76
N THR A 35 9.02 1.72 -0.92
CA THR A 35 8.23 1.51 0.29
C THR A 35 7.09 2.52 0.33
N PRO A 36 5.98 2.22 1.03
CA PRO A 36 4.90 3.18 1.20
C PRO A 36 5.37 4.52 1.82
N GLY A 37 6.39 4.47 2.68
CA GLY A 37 7.03 5.67 3.23
C GLY A 37 7.74 6.53 2.17
N ILE A 38 8.49 5.89 1.25
CA ILE A 38 9.13 6.60 0.13
C ILE A 38 8.08 7.18 -0.82
N LEU A 39 7.02 6.44 -1.11
CA LEU A 39 5.92 6.92 -1.96
C LEU A 39 5.20 8.13 -1.33
N ARG A 40 5.06 8.16 -0.01
CA ARG A 40 4.56 9.33 0.73
C ARG A 40 5.49 10.53 0.64
N ILE A 41 6.81 10.33 0.71
CA ILE A 41 7.79 11.40 0.52
C ILE A 41 7.66 11.99 -0.89
N LEU A 42 7.59 11.15 -1.91
CA LEU A 42 7.36 11.58 -3.29
C LEU A 42 6.06 12.37 -3.43
N ASN A 43 4.97 11.89 -2.83
CA ASN A 43 3.70 12.59 -2.83
C ASN A 43 3.82 13.99 -2.19
N ASN A 44 4.50 14.12 -1.06
CA ASN A 44 4.69 15.43 -0.43
C ASN A 44 5.53 16.39 -1.28
N GLN A 45 6.47 15.88 -2.08
CA GLN A 45 7.28 16.71 -2.98
C GLN A 45 6.53 17.11 -4.26
N LEU A 46 5.71 16.21 -4.81
CA LEU A 46 5.12 16.35 -6.14
C LEU A 46 3.61 16.65 -6.14
N ALA A 47 2.90 16.51 -5.01
CA ALA A 47 1.46 16.76 -4.93
C ALA A 47 1.06 18.21 -5.25
N SER A 48 1.98 19.17 -5.09
CA SER A 48 1.76 20.56 -5.51
C SER A 48 1.69 20.72 -7.03
N SER A 49 2.35 19.82 -7.77
CA SER A 49 2.39 19.81 -9.23
C SER A 49 1.42 18.74 -9.74
N LYS A 50 0.19 19.14 -10.07
CA LYS A 50 -0.83 18.19 -10.61
C LYS A 50 -0.33 17.45 -11.86
N ILE A 51 0.40 18.14 -12.72
CA ILE A 51 1.00 17.61 -13.94
C ILE A 51 2.51 17.75 -13.80
N VAL A 52 3.24 16.65 -13.94
CA VAL A 52 4.69 16.59 -13.79
C VAL A 52 5.29 15.91 -15.01
N SER A 53 6.44 16.42 -15.48
CA SER A 53 7.20 15.76 -16.54
C SER A 53 7.86 14.49 -16.02
N LEU A 54 7.89 13.42 -16.82
CA LEU A 54 8.49 12.14 -16.41
C LEU A 54 9.95 12.31 -15.99
N SER A 55 10.71 13.19 -16.63
CA SER A 55 12.10 13.48 -16.26
C SER A 55 12.25 14.00 -14.83
N VAL A 56 11.29 14.80 -14.34
CA VAL A 56 11.31 15.32 -12.97
C VAL A 56 10.99 14.19 -11.98
N ILE A 57 10.02 13.34 -12.31
CA ILE A 57 9.68 12.19 -11.47
C ILE A 57 10.86 11.21 -11.43
N GLU A 58 11.50 10.93 -12.57
CA GLU A 58 12.67 10.06 -12.67
C GLU A 58 13.85 10.61 -11.86
N GLU A 59 14.10 11.92 -11.92
CA GLU A 59 15.13 12.56 -11.09
C GLU A 59 14.85 12.32 -9.60
N LYS A 60 13.62 12.57 -9.14
CA LYS A 60 13.21 12.30 -7.75
C LYS A 60 13.25 10.83 -7.38
N TRP A 61 12.94 9.95 -8.32
CA TRP A 61 13.03 8.51 -8.14
C TRP A 61 14.48 8.06 -7.91
N ARG A 62 15.40 8.58 -8.72
CA ARG A 62 16.85 8.29 -8.59
C ARG A 62 17.46 8.93 -7.35
N ASP A 63 17.03 10.13 -6.97
CA ASP A 63 17.44 10.78 -5.70
C ASP A 63 17.12 9.89 -4.48
N LEU A 64 16.03 9.13 -4.55
CA LEU A 64 15.62 8.17 -3.53
C LEU A 64 16.31 6.81 -3.66
N SER A 65 17.28 6.69 -4.56
CA SER A 65 18.05 5.47 -4.84
C SER A 65 17.17 4.28 -5.26
N LEU A 66 16.05 4.57 -5.93
CA LEU A 66 15.15 3.55 -6.45
C LEU A 66 15.61 3.09 -7.85
N PRO A 67 15.42 1.80 -8.19
CA PRO A 67 15.79 1.26 -9.49
C PRO A 67 14.98 1.91 -10.61
N VAL A 68 15.67 2.38 -11.65
CA VAL A 68 15.06 3.02 -12.83
C VAL A 68 14.21 2.04 -13.64
N GLU A 69 14.52 0.75 -13.61
CA GLU A 69 13.73 -0.27 -14.29
C GLU A 69 12.28 -0.29 -13.78
N ARG A 70 12.08 -0.13 -12.46
CA ARG A 70 10.74 -0.06 -11.86
C ARG A 70 9.98 1.19 -12.26
N PHE A 71 10.68 2.32 -12.33
CA PHE A 71 10.09 3.55 -12.85
C PHE A 71 9.62 3.39 -14.30
N GLN A 72 10.44 2.74 -15.15
CA GLN A 72 10.10 2.47 -16.54
C GLN A 72 8.92 1.51 -16.68
N GLU A 73 8.83 0.48 -15.84
CA GLU A 73 7.71 -0.46 -15.83
C GLU A 73 6.39 0.25 -15.47
N ILE A 74 6.39 1.05 -14.41
CA ILE A 74 5.25 1.89 -14.01
C ILE A 74 4.84 2.82 -15.17
N CYS A 75 5.80 3.49 -15.81
CA CYS A 75 5.52 4.37 -16.94
C CYS A 75 4.92 3.64 -18.14
N ARG A 76 5.38 2.40 -18.39
CA ARG A 76 4.87 1.55 -19.46
C ARG A 76 3.44 1.11 -19.19
N ILE A 77 3.11 0.70 -17.95
CA ILE A 77 1.75 0.31 -17.56
C ILE A 77 0.80 1.51 -17.67
N GLY A 78 1.23 2.69 -17.19
CA GLY A 78 0.47 3.92 -17.28
C GLY A 78 0.40 4.55 -18.67
N ASN A 79 1.15 4.01 -19.63
CA ASN A 79 1.33 4.55 -20.98
C ASN A 79 1.65 6.06 -20.98
N PHE A 80 2.52 6.48 -20.05
CA PHE A 80 2.94 7.87 -19.92
C PHE A 80 4.01 8.20 -20.97
N ALA A 81 3.89 9.35 -21.64
CA ALA A 81 4.80 9.74 -22.72
C ALA A 81 5.85 10.79 -22.29
N ASN A 82 5.41 12.01 -21.97
CA ASN A 82 6.30 13.14 -21.61
C ASN A 82 5.88 13.80 -20.30
N ILE A 83 4.57 13.96 -20.13
CA ILE A 83 3.94 14.48 -18.91
C ILE A 83 2.93 13.45 -18.43
N CYS A 84 2.78 13.34 -17.12
CA CYS A 84 1.70 12.58 -16.51
C CYS A 84 1.10 13.38 -15.36
N GLU A 85 -0.15 13.06 -15.01
CA GLU A 85 -0.68 13.57 -13.76
C GLU A 85 -0.09 12.75 -12.61
N TRP A 86 0.42 13.44 -11.58
CA TRP A 86 1.09 12.80 -10.46
C TRP A 86 0.22 11.71 -9.81
N ARG A 87 -1.09 11.95 -9.71
CA ARG A 87 -2.05 10.99 -9.17
C ARG A 87 -2.04 9.63 -9.88
N TRP A 88 -1.95 9.60 -11.21
CA TRP A 88 -1.99 8.34 -11.96
C TRP A 88 -0.69 7.57 -11.78
N PHE A 89 0.44 8.28 -11.76
CA PHE A 89 1.71 7.68 -11.42
C PHE A 89 1.72 7.12 -10.00
N LEU A 90 1.21 7.87 -9.03
CA LEU A 90 1.07 7.44 -7.63
C LEU A 90 0.23 6.17 -7.52
N ALA A 91 -0.88 6.09 -8.25
CA ALA A 91 -1.76 4.93 -8.24
C ALA A 91 -1.06 3.65 -8.72
N LEU A 92 -0.28 3.77 -9.81
CA LEU A 92 0.49 2.64 -10.35
C LEU A 92 1.69 2.25 -9.47
N ALA A 93 2.36 3.24 -8.88
CA ALA A 93 3.42 2.98 -7.93
C ALA A 93 2.87 2.31 -6.66
N ALA A 94 1.66 2.67 -6.22
CA ALA A 94 0.97 1.99 -5.14
C ALA A 94 0.55 0.56 -5.53
N SER A 95 0.12 0.32 -6.77
CA SER A 95 -0.21 -1.04 -7.23
C SER A 95 1.01 -1.94 -7.34
N ASP A 96 2.20 -1.41 -7.66
CA ASP A 96 3.44 -2.19 -7.63
C ASP A 96 3.83 -2.62 -6.20
N LEU A 97 3.43 -1.85 -5.18
CA LEU A 97 3.69 -2.17 -3.77
C LEU A 97 2.68 -3.16 -3.15
N CYS A 98 1.48 -3.24 -3.70
CA CYS A 98 0.35 -3.94 -3.09
C CYS A 98 -0.08 -5.14 -3.94
N ALA A 99 -0.29 -6.29 -3.29
CA ALA A 99 -0.69 -7.51 -4.00
C ALA A 99 -2.15 -7.51 -4.49
N THR A 100 -2.98 -6.59 -4.00
CA THR A 100 -4.42 -6.54 -4.25
C THR A 100 -4.87 -5.11 -4.53
N LEU A 101 -5.94 -4.96 -5.30
CA LEU A 101 -6.53 -3.66 -5.60
C LEU A 101 -7.06 -2.98 -4.32
N SER A 102 -7.58 -3.79 -3.40
CA SER A 102 -8.05 -3.33 -2.09
C SER A 102 -6.93 -2.74 -1.24
N GLU A 103 -5.77 -3.42 -1.13
CA GLU A 103 -4.61 -2.87 -0.40
C GLU A 103 -4.04 -1.64 -1.13
N THR A 104 -4.03 -1.64 -2.47
CA THR A 104 -3.58 -0.50 -3.27
C THR A 104 -4.40 0.76 -2.95
N LEU A 105 -5.73 0.65 -2.99
CA LEU A 105 -6.62 1.78 -2.72
C LEU A 105 -6.57 2.21 -1.26
N LYS A 106 -6.36 1.28 -0.33
CA LYS A 106 -6.07 1.61 1.07
C LYS A 106 -4.79 2.43 1.19
N LEU A 107 -3.70 2.01 0.55
CA LEU A 107 -2.44 2.74 0.56
C LEU A 107 -2.60 4.15 -0.04
N ILE A 108 -3.34 4.28 -1.14
CA ILE A 108 -3.66 5.59 -1.72
C ILE A 108 -4.43 6.47 -0.72
N CYS A 109 -5.41 5.91 -0.01
CA CYS A 109 -6.13 6.62 1.06
C CYS A 109 -5.16 7.09 2.14
N GLU A 110 -4.24 6.24 2.60
CA GLU A 110 -3.26 6.59 3.64
C GLU A 110 -2.24 7.64 3.19
N ILE A 111 -1.90 7.71 1.90
CA ILE A 111 -0.97 8.69 1.35
C ILE A 111 -1.63 10.06 1.12
N LEU A 112 -2.88 10.08 0.67
CA LEU A 112 -3.59 11.30 0.26
C LEU A 112 -4.49 11.90 1.35
N THR A 113 -4.79 11.14 2.40
CA THR A 113 -5.67 11.58 3.49
C THR A 113 -5.11 12.84 4.18
N ALA A 114 -6.04 13.70 4.61
CA ALA A 114 -5.74 14.81 5.52
C ALA A 114 -5.83 14.39 7.01
N ASP A 115 -6.32 13.18 7.29
CA ASP A 115 -6.36 12.63 8.65
C ASP A 115 -4.92 12.46 9.21
N PRO A 116 -4.73 12.55 10.53
CA PRO A 116 -3.45 12.27 11.16
C PRO A 116 -3.00 10.82 10.90
N GLU A 117 -1.69 10.56 11.05
CA GLU A 117 -1.12 9.21 10.91
C GLU A 117 -1.81 8.23 11.88
N GLY A 118 -2.28 7.09 11.36
CA GLY A 118 -3.10 6.12 12.10
C GLY A 118 -4.59 6.45 12.18
N GLY A 119 -5.04 7.52 11.52
CA GLY A 119 -6.44 7.91 11.40
C GLY A 119 -7.25 7.00 10.46
N ALA A 120 -8.48 7.41 10.17
CA ALA A 120 -9.41 6.64 9.34
C ALA A 120 -9.08 6.67 7.83
N ALA A 121 -8.04 7.41 7.43
CA ALA A 121 -7.61 7.60 6.05
C ALA A 121 -8.77 7.97 5.11
N ARG A 122 -9.56 8.98 5.49
CA ARG A 122 -10.74 9.39 4.74
C ARG A 122 -10.37 10.20 3.51
N LEU A 123 -10.96 9.83 2.37
CA LEU A 123 -10.89 10.60 1.13
C LEU A 123 -12.30 11.00 0.65
N PRO A 124 -12.42 12.09 -0.12
CA PRO A 124 -13.63 12.37 -0.87
C PRO A 124 -13.95 11.20 -1.82
N PHE A 125 -15.20 10.76 -1.87
CA PHE A 125 -15.60 9.61 -2.69
C PHE A 125 -15.30 9.80 -4.17
N GLU A 126 -15.56 10.98 -4.72
CA GLU A 126 -15.26 11.30 -6.13
C GLU A 126 -13.77 11.11 -6.44
N GLN A 127 -12.88 11.55 -5.54
CA GLN A 127 -11.45 11.39 -5.72
C GLN A 127 -11.04 9.91 -5.67
N TRP A 128 -11.57 9.15 -4.71
CA TRP A 128 -11.32 7.71 -4.63
C TRP A 128 -11.88 6.94 -5.85
N LEU A 129 -13.04 7.35 -6.35
CA LEU A 129 -13.70 6.76 -7.50
C LEU A 129 -12.85 6.89 -8.77
N GLU A 130 -12.19 8.03 -8.97
CA GLU A 130 -11.25 8.24 -10.06
C GLU A 130 -10.09 7.22 -10.01
N PHE A 131 -9.52 6.98 -8.83
CA PHE A 131 -8.46 5.98 -8.65
C PHE A 131 -8.97 4.56 -8.88
N TYR A 132 -10.13 4.21 -8.32
CA TYR A 132 -10.69 2.87 -8.49
C TYR A 132 -10.98 2.57 -9.95
N ARG A 133 -11.63 3.47 -10.69
CA ARG A 133 -11.91 3.28 -12.12
C ARG A 133 -10.64 3.14 -12.96
N TYR A 134 -9.62 3.94 -12.64
CA TYR A 134 -8.36 3.90 -13.37
C TYR A 134 -7.64 2.56 -13.18
N LEU A 135 -7.46 2.14 -11.93
CA LEU A 135 -6.83 0.85 -11.61
C LEU A 135 -7.66 -0.34 -12.12
N ALA A 136 -8.98 -0.28 -11.95
CA ALA A 136 -9.88 -1.31 -12.45
C ALA A 136 -9.79 -1.49 -13.96
N LYS A 137 -9.56 -0.41 -14.72
CA LYS A 137 -9.33 -0.50 -16.16
C LYS A 137 -7.98 -1.15 -16.50
N ILE A 138 -6.95 -0.95 -15.68
CA ILE A 138 -5.64 -1.58 -15.86
C ILE A 138 -5.73 -3.08 -15.57
N ASP A 139 -6.48 -3.46 -14.54
CA ASP A 139 -6.79 -4.85 -14.17
C ASP A 139 -7.86 -5.53 -15.06
N ASP A 140 -8.31 -4.85 -16.14
CA ASP A 140 -9.36 -5.31 -17.07
C ASP A 140 -10.67 -5.76 -16.38
N ILE A 141 -11.03 -5.08 -15.28
CA ILE A 141 -12.24 -5.38 -14.51
C ILE A 141 -13.47 -4.93 -15.30
N PRO A 142 -14.50 -5.78 -15.47
CA PRO A 142 -15.69 -5.43 -16.23
C PRO A 142 -16.47 -4.29 -15.58
N GLU A 143 -16.96 -3.34 -16.38
CA GLU A 143 -17.71 -2.17 -15.90
C GLU A 143 -18.95 -2.56 -15.08
N GLU A 144 -19.59 -3.69 -15.40
CA GLU A 144 -20.72 -4.21 -14.62
C GLU A 144 -20.33 -4.47 -13.15
N HIS A 145 -19.15 -5.07 -12.93
CA HIS A 145 -18.63 -5.33 -11.59
C HIS A 145 -18.28 -4.04 -10.86
N ILE A 146 -17.62 -3.10 -11.56
CA ILE A 146 -17.33 -1.76 -11.03
C ILE A 146 -18.62 -1.09 -10.56
N ASN A 147 -19.65 -1.06 -11.41
CA ASN A 147 -20.94 -0.43 -11.08
C ASN A 147 -21.64 -1.11 -9.90
N LYS A 148 -21.56 -2.44 -9.79
CA LYS A 148 -22.08 -3.19 -8.63
C LYS A 148 -21.39 -2.80 -7.33
N VAL A 149 -20.06 -2.72 -7.33
CA VAL A 149 -19.25 -2.28 -6.17
C VAL A 149 -19.62 -0.84 -5.80
N LEU A 150 -19.71 0.06 -6.78
CA LEU A 150 -20.06 1.46 -6.54
C LEU A 150 -21.48 1.64 -6.00
N ALA A 151 -22.45 0.86 -6.48
CA ALA A 151 -23.81 0.88 -5.95
C ALA A 151 -23.86 0.46 -4.48
N HIS A 152 -23.05 -0.53 -4.08
CA HIS A 152 -22.91 -0.93 -2.69
C HIS A 152 -22.28 0.18 -1.84
N LEU A 153 -21.13 0.70 -2.26
CA LEU A 153 -20.40 1.72 -1.51
C LEU A 153 -21.17 3.03 -1.40
N SER A 154 -21.88 3.45 -2.45
CA SER A 154 -22.64 4.71 -2.48
C SER A 154 -23.71 4.75 -1.38
N PHE A 155 -24.31 3.61 -1.04
CA PHE A 155 -25.25 3.49 0.07
C PHE A 155 -24.60 3.84 1.42
N ASP A 156 -23.42 3.29 1.71
CA ASP A 156 -22.66 3.60 2.92
C ASP A 156 -22.18 5.05 2.95
N ILE A 157 -21.73 5.58 1.82
CA ILE A 157 -21.13 6.92 1.70
C ILE A 157 -22.17 8.03 1.88
N ALA A 158 -23.42 7.82 1.46
CA ALA A 158 -24.51 8.76 1.67
C ALA A 158 -24.69 9.09 3.17
N THR A 159 -24.42 8.12 4.05
CA THR A 159 -24.47 8.31 5.52
C THR A 159 -23.19 8.94 6.10
N GLN A 160 -22.12 9.02 5.30
CA GLN A 160 -20.76 9.43 5.73
C GLN A 160 -20.32 10.74 5.08
N ASN A 161 -21.28 11.62 4.74
CA ASN A 161 -21.01 12.96 4.24
C ASN A 161 -20.18 12.99 2.95
N GLY A 162 -20.25 11.94 2.12
CA GLY A 162 -19.48 11.86 0.87
C GLY A 162 -18.01 11.42 1.03
N ALA A 163 -17.61 10.99 2.24
CA ALA A 163 -16.26 10.47 2.49
C ALA A 163 -16.23 8.94 2.45
N ILE A 164 -15.16 8.38 1.88
CA ILE A 164 -14.85 6.96 1.86
C ILE A 164 -13.56 6.71 2.64
N ALA A 165 -13.47 5.56 3.30
CA ALA A 165 -12.29 5.12 4.03
C ALA A 165 -12.05 3.62 3.77
N PRO A 166 -10.84 3.10 4.07
CA PRO A 166 -10.53 1.68 3.92
C PRO A 166 -11.56 0.75 4.56
N ARG A 167 -12.15 1.12 5.70
CA ARG A 167 -13.19 0.34 6.37
C ARG A 167 -14.42 0.06 5.51
N ASN A 168 -14.74 0.92 4.53
CA ASN A 168 -15.93 0.78 3.71
C ASN A 168 -15.77 -0.35 2.68
N PHE A 169 -14.65 -0.36 1.96
CA PHE A 169 -14.42 -1.31 0.87
C PHE A 169 -13.65 -2.57 1.28
N MET A 170 -13.03 -2.58 2.47
CA MET A 170 -12.35 -3.77 3.00
C MET A 170 -13.22 -4.62 3.93
N HIS A 171 -14.46 -4.19 4.18
CA HIS A 171 -15.38 -4.95 5.02
C HIS A 171 -15.77 -6.28 4.35
N LYS A 172 -15.97 -7.34 5.15
CA LYS A 172 -16.31 -8.68 4.63
C LYS A 172 -17.61 -8.73 3.81
N ASN A 173 -18.52 -7.79 4.07
CA ASN A 173 -19.80 -7.70 3.37
C ASN A 173 -19.72 -6.83 2.11
N CYS A 174 -18.60 -6.13 1.88
CA CYS A 174 -18.38 -5.39 0.65
C CYS A 174 -17.96 -6.38 -0.46
N PRO A 175 -18.54 -6.28 -1.66
CA PRO A 175 -18.02 -7.03 -2.81
C PRO A 175 -16.54 -6.71 -3.02
N LYS A 176 -15.75 -7.71 -3.44
CA LYS A 176 -14.34 -7.53 -3.75
C LYS A 176 -14.16 -6.50 -4.86
N LEU A 177 -13.16 -5.64 -4.72
CA LEU A 177 -12.90 -4.60 -5.70
C LEU A 177 -12.46 -5.18 -7.05
N ASN A 178 -11.72 -6.31 -7.01
CA ASN A 178 -11.40 -7.11 -8.18
C ASN A 178 -12.01 -8.53 -8.03
N PRO A 179 -12.83 -8.99 -9.00
CA PRO A 179 -13.49 -10.30 -8.92
C PRO A 179 -12.48 -11.47 -8.93
N SER A 180 -11.30 -11.28 -9.51
CA SER A 180 -10.23 -12.29 -9.52
C SER A 180 -9.67 -12.58 -8.12
N GLU A 181 -9.85 -11.66 -7.16
CA GLU A 181 -9.48 -11.85 -5.75
C GLU A 181 -10.39 -12.85 -5.02
N GLU A 182 -11.54 -13.23 -5.59
CA GLU A 182 -12.44 -14.26 -5.03
C GLU A 182 -11.98 -15.69 -5.37
N VAL A 183 -11.21 -15.88 -6.45
CA VAL A 183 -10.97 -17.21 -7.06
C VAL A 183 -9.91 -18.03 -6.31
N ASN A 184 -9.06 -17.40 -5.49
CA ASN A 184 -7.96 -18.10 -4.80
C ASN A 184 -8.39 -19.00 -3.63
N LEU A 185 -9.65 -18.95 -3.17
CA LEU A 185 -10.13 -19.93 -2.18
C LEU A 185 -10.66 -21.23 -2.81
N HIS A 186 -11.17 -21.18 -4.03
CA HIS A 186 -11.72 -22.38 -4.69
C HIS A 186 -10.63 -23.25 -5.34
N ALA A 187 -9.56 -22.64 -5.87
CA ALA A 187 -8.44 -23.40 -6.45
C ALA A 187 -7.64 -24.22 -5.43
N PHE A 188 -7.65 -23.82 -4.14
CA PHE A 188 -6.95 -24.57 -3.08
C PHE A 188 -7.76 -25.80 -2.61
N ILE A 189 -9.09 -25.79 -2.78
CA ILE A 189 -9.96 -26.89 -2.36
C ILE A 189 -9.99 -28.00 -3.42
N GLU A 190 -9.98 -27.68 -4.71
CA GLU A 190 -9.94 -28.71 -5.76
C GLU A 190 -8.62 -29.49 -5.79
N SER A 191 -7.48 -28.88 -5.42
CA SER A 191 -6.20 -29.61 -5.34
C SER A 191 -6.04 -30.52 -4.11
N THR A 192 -6.97 -30.46 -3.15
CA THR A 192 -6.93 -31.29 -1.92
C THR A 192 -7.90 -32.48 -1.98
N VAL A 193 -8.66 -32.63 -3.06
CA VAL A 193 -9.62 -33.74 -3.27
C VAL A 193 -9.18 -34.60 -4.47
N GLU A 194 -7.89 -34.80 -4.64
CA GLU A 194 -7.33 -35.87 -5.48
C GLU A 194 -6.12 -36.48 -4.75
N ASP A 195 -6.40 -37.16 -3.62
CA ASP A 195 -5.59 -38.28 -3.12
C ASP A 195 -6.53 -39.37 -2.57
#